data_AF-A0A967QA48-F1
#
_entry.id   AF-A0A967QA48-F1
#
_cell.length_a   1.000
_cell.length_b   1.000
_cell.length_c   1.000
_cell.angle_alpha   90.00
_cell.angle_beta   90.00
_cell.angle_gamma   90.00
#
_symmetry.space_group_name_H-M   'P 1'
#
loop_
_entity.id
_entity.type
_entity.pdbx_description
1 polymer ?
#
loop_
_entity_poly.entity_id
_entity_poly.type
_entity_poly.pdbx_seq_one_letter_code
_entity_poly.pdbx_strand_id
1 'polypeptide(L)'
;MFKLNLHRKVLVAFLGLALLPLALLALYAGQHLSFMESFLRDKTTEALDAQVARALKLRAEMVAADVDDFLRAVEEDVRDLALLPPRADLYEQFSRQHRRPVWYRTGTDASPVERREEVPLYAELAWIGPEGRERLRIVDGQAV
;
A
#
# COMPACT_ATOMS: atom_id res chain seq x y z
N MET A 1 -60.66 20.72 -41.00
CA MET A 1 -60.01 21.39 -42.15
C MET A 1 -59.58 22.80 -41.74
N PHE A 2 -58.35 22.95 -41.22
CA PHE A 2 -57.82 24.27 -40.86
C PHE A 2 -57.48 25.07 -42.13
N LYS A 3 -58.31 26.04 -42.50
CA LYS A 3 -57.98 27.01 -43.56
C LYS A 3 -56.91 27.96 -43.01
N LEU A 4 -55.65 27.59 -43.15
CA LEU A 4 -54.51 28.46 -42.86
C LEU A 4 -54.50 29.60 -43.89
N ASN A 5 -54.91 30.79 -43.46
CA ASN A 5 -54.81 32.01 -44.24
C ASN A 5 -53.33 32.26 -44.60
N LEU A 6 -53.04 32.81 -45.79
CA LEU A 6 -51.68 32.88 -46.37
C LEU A 6 -50.63 33.43 -45.39
N HIS A 7 -51.02 34.46 -44.63
CA HIS A 7 -50.20 35.06 -43.56
C HIS A 7 -49.74 34.05 -42.49
N ARG A 8 -50.62 33.13 -42.05
CA ARG A 8 -50.29 32.13 -41.03
C ARG A 8 -49.36 31.04 -41.56
N LYS A 9 -49.39 30.73 -42.87
CA LYS A 9 -48.40 29.84 -43.50
C LYS A 9 -47.01 30.47 -43.53
N VAL A 10 -46.92 31.75 -43.91
CA VAL A 10 -45.65 32.49 -43.94
C VAL A 10 -45.05 32.61 -42.54
N LEU A 11 -45.88 32.90 -41.52
CA LEU A 11 -45.44 33.02 -40.13
C LEU A 11 -44.90 31.68 -39.58
N VAL A 12 -45.56 30.55 -39.88
CA VAL A 12 -45.08 29.22 -39.49
C VAL A 12 -43.79 28.85 -40.23
N ALA A 13 -43.65 29.19 -41.50
CA ALA A 13 -42.43 28.94 -42.27
C ALA A 13 -41.24 29.74 -41.73
N PHE A 14 -41.44 31.03 -41.40
CA PHE A 14 -40.41 31.89 -40.83
C PHE A 14 -40.01 31.44 -39.41
N LEU A 15 -40.99 31.04 -38.59
CA LEU A 15 -40.74 30.50 -37.25
C LEU A 15 -39.98 29.18 -37.31
N GLY A 16 -40.34 28.28 -38.22
CA GLY A 16 -39.62 27.04 -38.45
C GLY A 16 -38.18 27.27 -38.90
N LEU A 17 -37.96 28.21 -39.82
CA LEU A 17 -36.63 28.57 -40.32
C LEU A 17 -35.73 29.17 -39.22
N ALA A 18 -36.31 29.91 -38.27
CA ALA A 18 -35.57 30.48 -37.13
C ALA A 18 -35.28 29.44 -36.04
N LEU A 19 -36.19 28.49 -35.80
CA LEU A 19 -36.04 27.46 -34.76
C LEU A 19 -35.15 26.29 -35.18
N LEU A 20 -35.11 25.96 -36.48
CA LEU A 20 -34.30 24.86 -37.01
C LEU A 20 -32.81 24.95 -36.63
N PRO A 21 -32.10 26.09 -36.82
CA PRO A 21 -30.69 26.19 -36.43
C PRO A 21 -30.49 26.10 -34.92
N LEU A 22 -31.41 26.63 -34.10
CA LEU A 22 -31.34 26.50 -32.64
C LEU A 22 -31.49 25.04 -32.19
N ALA A 23 -32.44 24.31 -32.79
CA ALA A 23 -32.67 22.90 -32.47
C ALA A 23 -31.46 22.05 -32.85
N LEU A 24 -30.87 22.29 -34.03
CA LEU A 24 -29.64 21.62 -34.47
C LEU A 24 -28.48 21.92 -33.52
N LEU A 25 -28.31 23.18 -33.10
CA LEU A 25 -27.26 23.57 -32.16
C LEU A 25 -27.45 22.94 -30.78
N ALA A 26 -28.69 22.86 -30.28
CA ALA A 26 -29.00 22.21 -29.01
C ALA A 26 -28.74 20.69 -29.04
N LEU A 27 -29.11 20.03 -30.15
CA LEU A 27 -28.83 18.60 -30.35
C LEU A 27 -27.32 18.34 -30.45
N TYR A 28 -26.60 19.18 -31.17
CA TYR A 28 -25.16 19.08 -31.33
C TYR A 28 -24.42 19.32 -30.00
N ALA A 29 -24.82 20.36 -29.26
CA ALA A 29 -24.27 20.65 -27.93
C ALA A 29 -24.51 19.50 -26.93
N GLY A 30 -25.72 18.93 -26.91
CA GLY A 30 -26.05 17.80 -26.03
C GLY A 30 -25.26 16.52 -26.33
N GLN A 31 -24.97 16.25 -27.61
CA GLN A 31 -24.14 15.10 -28.01
C GLN A 31 -22.66 15.28 -27.70
N HIS A 32 -22.13 16.51 -27.77
CA HIS A 32 -20.71 16.78 -27.52
C HIS A 32 -20.37 16.99 -26.04
N LEU A 33 -21.30 17.48 -25.22
CA LEU A 33 -21.11 17.68 -23.78
C LEU A 33 -20.87 16.36 -23.03
N SER A 34 -21.57 15.29 -23.39
CA SER A 34 -21.40 13.97 -22.76
C SER A 34 -20.06 13.30 -23.12
N PHE A 35 -19.51 13.60 -24.29
CA PHE A 35 -18.23 13.06 -24.76
C PHE A 35 -17.03 13.71 -24.07
N MET A 36 -17.14 14.99 -23.68
CA MET A 36 -16.11 15.65 -22.89
C MET A 36 -16.08 15.16 -21.44
N GLU A 37 -17.24 14.89 -20.84
CA GLU A 37 -17.31 14.43 -19.45
C GLU A 37 -16.70 13.02 -19.26
N SER A 38 -16.99 12.09 -20.18
CA SER A 38 -16.40 10.74 -20.13
C SER A 38 -14.89 10.75 -20.44
N PHE A 39 -14.46 11.52 -21.43
CA PHE A 39 -13.04 11.61 -21.80
C PHE A 39 -12.17 12.25 -20.70
N LEU A 40 -12.69 13.26 -19.97
CA LEU A 40 -11.98 13.85 -18.83
C LEU A 40 -11.96 12.90 -17.60
N ARG A 41 -13.05 12.17 -17.33
CA ARG A 41 -13.09 11.19 -16.23
C ARG A 41 -12.14 10.02 -16.47
N ASP A 42 -12.13 9.45 -17.67
CA ASP A 42 -11.28 8.30 -18.00
C ASP A 42 -9.79 8.68 -17.95
N LYS A 43 -9.41 9.85 -18.49
CA LYS A 43 -8.00 10.30 -18.47
C LYS A 43 -7.49 10.64 -17.07
N THR A 44 -8.37 11.16 -16.20
CA THR A 44 -8.01 11.45 -14.81
C THR A 44 -7.91 10.16 -13.98
N THR A 45 -8.76 9.17 -14.26
CA THR A 45 -8.76 7.88 -13.56
C THR A 45 -7.55 7.03 -13.98
N GLU A 46 -7.24 6.95 -15.27
CA GLU A 46 -6.08 6.21 -15.79
C GLU A 46 -4.74 6.76 -15.24
N ALA A 47 -4.59 8.08 -15.20
CA ALA A 47 -3.38 8.72 -14.67
C ALA A 47 -3.24 8.52 -13.15
N LEU A 48 -4.35 8.58 -12.41
CA LEU A 48 -4.41 8.34 -10.97
C LEU A 48 -4.09 6.89 -10.64
N ASP A 49 -4.70 5.93 -11.34
CA ASP A 49 -4.44 4.50 -11.16
C ASP A 49 -2.98 4.15 -11.46
N ALA A 50 -2.41 4.72 -12.52
CA ALA A 50 -0.99 4.54 -12.84
C ALA A 50 -0.08 5.11 -11.75
N GLN A 51 -0.45 6.23 -11.12
CA GLN A 51 0.31 6.81 -10.01
C GLN A 51 0.22 5.95 -8.74
N VAL A 52 -0.97 5.46 -8.41
CA VAL A 52 -1.19 4.54 -7.29
C VAL A 52 -0.41 3.24 -7.50
N ALA A 53 -0.49 2.63 -8.68
CA ALA A 53 0.26 1.43 -9.01
C ALA A 53 1.78 1.62 -8.90
N ARG A 54 2.30 2.76 -9.38
CA ARG A 54 3.72 3.13 -9.21
C ARG A 54 4.10 3.27 -7.74
N ALA A 55 3.28 3.94 -6.94
CA ALA A 55 3.53 4.09 -5.51
C ALA A 55 3.52 2.75 -4.76
N LEU A 56 2.57 1.86 -5.07
CA LEU A 56 2.55 0.51 -4.50
C LEU A 56 3.79 -0.30 -4.91
N LYS A 57 4.20 -0.22 -6.18
CA LYS A 57 5.40 -0.89 -6.68
C LYS A 57 6.64 -0.43 -5.93
N LEU A 58 6.86 0.89 -5.81
CA LEU A 58 7.99 1.44 -5.08
C LEU A 58 7.96 1.01 -3.61
N ARG A 59 6.78 1.00 -2.98
CA ARG A 59 6.63 0.51 -1.60
C ARG A 59 6.98 -0.98 -1.47
N ALA A 60 6.58 -1.81 -2.42
CA ALA A 60 6.92 -3.22 -2.42
C ALA A 60 8.44 -3.44 -2.62
N GLU A 61 9.07 -2.68 -3.52
CA GLU A 61 10.52 -2.69 -3.73
C GLU A 61 11.29 -2.26 -2.47
N MET A 62 10.83 -1.21 -1.79
CA MET A 62 11.40 -0.76 -0.51
C MET A 62 11.29 -1.84 0.57
N VAL A 63 10.11 -2.46 0.73
CA VAL A 63 9.92 -3.54 1.71
C VAL A 63 10.82 -4.74 1.38
N ALA A 64 10.99 -5.07 0.10
CA ALA A 64 11.90 -6.14 -0.30
C ALA A 64 13.37 -5.81 0.04
N ALA A 65 13.79 -4.56 -0.17
CA ALA A 65 15.12 -4.10 0.22
C ALA A 65 15.32 -4.15 1.75
N ASP A 66 14.33 -3.70 2.53
CA ASP A 66 14.38 -3.77 4.00
C ASP A 66 14.50 -5.22 4.51
N VAL A 67 13.84 -6.17 3.83
CA VAL A 67 13.95 -7.60 4.13
C VAL A 67 15.33 -8.15 3.75
N ASP A 68 15.89 -7.78 2.60
CA ASP A 68 17.24 -8.19 2.18
C ASP A 68 18.30 -7.72 3.19
N ASP A 69 18.25 -6.44 3.57
CA ASP A 69 19.16 -5.86 4.56
C ASP A 69 19.01 -6.53 5.93
N PHE A 70 17.77 -6.83 6.35
CA PHE A 70 17.51 -7.57 7.58
C PHE A 70 18.13 -8.97 7.56
N LEU A 71 17.95 -9.72 6.48
CA LEU A 71 18.50 -11.07 6.36
C LEU A 71 20.02 -11.05 6.33
N ARG A 72 20.64 -10.07 5.64
CA ARG A 72 22.09 -9.90 5.62
C ARG A 72 22.65 -9.61 7.02
N ALA A 73 21.99 -8.75 7.79
CA ALA A 73 22.38 -8.49 9.18
C ALA A 73 22.29 -9.77 10.03
N VAL A 74 21.23 -10.58 9.87
CA VAL A 74 21.11 -11.86 10.58
C VAL A 74 22.22 -12.85 10.19
N GLU A 75 22.63 -12.87 8.92
CA GLU A 75 23.78 -13.69 8.49
C GLU A 75 25.09 -13.25 9.15
N GLU A 76 25.31 -11.94 9.28
CA GLU A 76 26.46 -11.37 9.99
C GLU A 76 26.42 -11.73 11.47
N ASP A 77 25.28 -11.55 12.13
CA ASP A 77 25.06 -11.90 13.54
C ASP A 77 25.37 -13.38 13.81
N VAL A 78 24.96 -14.30 12.92
CA VAL A 78 25.26 -15.74 13.04
C VAL A 78 26.75 -16.03 12.87
N ARG A 79 27.45 -15.32 11.97
CA ARG A 79 28.90 -15.46 11.81
C ARG A 79 29.63 -14.98 13.06
N ASP A 80 29.19 -13.87 13.64
CA ASP A 80 29.74 -13.33 14.89
C ASP A 80 29.51 -14.30 16.05
N LEU A 81 28.29 -14.84 16.18
CA LEU A 81 27.96 -15.84 17.18
C LEU A 81 28.82 -17.11 17.05
N ALA A 82 29.11 -17.55 15.83
CA ALA A 82 29.95 -18.73 15.58
C ALA A 82 31.41 -18.55 16.02
N LEU A 83 31.89 -17.31 16.13
CA LEU A 83 33.23 -16.99 16.63
C LEU A 83 33.28 -16.90 18.17
N LEU A 84 32.12 -16.82 18.84
CA LEU A 84 32.07 -16.74 20.30
C LEU A 84 32.43 -18.08 20.94
N PRO A 85 33.24 -18.07 22.02
CA PRO A 85 33.42 -19.25 22.85
C PRO A 85 32.07 -19.71 23.43
N PRO A 86 31.84 -21.04 23.57
CA PRO A 86 30.58 -21.60 24.08
C PRO A 86 30.45 -21.37 25.59
N ARG A 87 30.12 -20.13 25.96
CA ARG A 87 30.03 -19.62 27.32
C ARG A 87 28.67 -18.96 27.53
N ALA A 88 27.98 -19.35 28.60
CA ALA A 88 26.62 -18.86 28.88
C ALA A 88 26.55 -17.33 29.00
N ASP A 89 27.51 -16.71 29.68
CA ASP A 89 27.57 -15.25 29.86
C ASP A 89 27.69 -14.49 28.53
N LEU A 90 28.46 -15.03 27.57
CA LEU A 90 28.63 -14.42 26.26
C LEU A 90 27.38 -14.58 25.39
N TYR A 91 26.74 -15.76 25.43
CA TYR A 91 25.51 -16.01 24.67
C TYR A 91 24.32 -15.21 25.21
N GLU A 92 24.22 -15.06 26.53
CA GLU A 92 23.23 -14.17 27.13
C GLU A 92 23.47 -12.70 26.76
N GLN A 93 24.73 -12.25 26.77
CA GLN A 93 25.08 -10.90 26.35
C GLN A 93 24.72 -10.69 24.88
N PHE A 94 25.03 -11.65 24.02
CA PHE A 94 24.64 -11.63 22.60
C PHE A 94 23.11 -11.50 22.46
N SER A 95 22.33 -12.33 23.16
CA SER A 95 20.86 -12.24 23.13
C SER A 95 20.33 -10.89 23.62
N ARG A 96 20.91 -10.32 24.68
CA ARG A 96 20.53 -9.00 25.22
C ARG A 96 20.86 -7.85 24.27
N GLN A 97 21.96 -7.94 23.53
CA GLN A 97 22.37 -6.93 22.56
C GLN A 97 21.50 -6.95 21.30
N HIS A 98 21.01 -8.13 20.90
CA HIS A 98 20.13 -8.31 19.74
C HIS A 98 18.67 -8.26 20.14
N ARG A 99 18.20 -7.09 20.57
CA ARG A 99 16.79 -6.80 20.82
C ARG A 99 16.27 -5.79 19.82
N ARG A 100 14.99 -5.89 19.47
CA ARG A 100 14.32 -4.93 18.59
C ARG A 100 12.99 -4.45 19.17
N PRO A 101 12.64 -3.17 18.96
CA PRO A 101 11.33 -2.66 19.31
C PRO A 101 10.26 -3.27 18.40
N VAL A 102 9.23 -3.84 19.00
CA VAL A 102 7.98 -4.15 18.31
C VAL A 102 6.90 -3.21 18.81
N TRP A 103 6.31 -2.47 17.87
CA TRP A 103 5.19 -1.57 18.13
C TRP A 103 3.90 -2.22 17.63
N TYR A 104 2.96 -2.43 18.54
CA TYR A 104 1.67 -3.04 18.21
C TYR A 104 0.54 -2.38 18.97
N ARG A 105 -0.66 -2.47 18.40
CA ARG A 105 -1.91 -2.01 19.03
C ARG A 105 -2.43 -3.08 19.97
N THR A 106 -2.70 -2.70 21.20
CA THR A 106 -3.37 -3.51 22.22
C THR A 106 -4.63 -2.80 22.70
N GLY A 107 -5.28 -3.33 23.75
CA GLY A 107 -6.55 -2.81 24.26
C GLY A 107 -7.77 -3.37 23.51
N THR A 108 -8.86 -2.61 23.50
CA THR A 108 -10.10 -2.97 22.78
C THR A 108 -10.31 -2.03 21.59
N ASP A 109 -11.15 -2.40 20.63
CA ASP A 109 -11.44 -1.53 19.48
C ASP A 109 -12.03 -0.16 19.90
N ALA A 110 -12.75 -0.12 21.01
CA ALA A 110 -13.31 1.12 21.58
C ALA A 110 -12.29 1.98 22.35
N SER A 111 -11.18 1.38 22.80
CA SER A 111 -10.10 2.06 23.52
C SER A 111 -8.76 1.44 23.16
N PRO A 112 -8.22 1.76 21.98
CA PRO A 112 -6.95 1.22 21.52
C PRO A 112 -5.80 1.84 22.34
N VAL A 113 -4.85 0.99 22.73
CA VAL A 113 -3.63 1.39 23.44
C VAL A 113 -2.44 1.01 22.59
N GLU A 114 -1.47 1.91 22.47
CA GLU A 114 -0.21 1.60 21.81
C GLU A 114 0.77 0.99 22.79
N ARG A 115 1.42 -0.11 22.39
CA ARG A 115 2.50 -0.70 23.17
C ARG A 115 3.75 -0.87 22.34
N ARG A 116 4.89 -0.48 22.94
CA ARG A 116 6.23 -0.68 22.38
C ARG A 116 7.01 -1.54 23.35
N GLU A 117 7.38 -2.74 22.92
CA GLU A 117 8.15 -3.68 23.72
C GLU A 117 9.46 -4.00 22.99
N GLU A 118 10.56 -4.04 23.76
CA GLU A 118 11.84 -4.55 23.27
C GLU A 118 11.83 -6.07 23.41
N VAL A 119 11.77 -6.77 22.29
CA VAL A 119 11.76 -8.24 22.25
C VAL A 119 13.11 -8.78 21.79
N PRO A 120 13.55 -9.96 22.26
CA PRO A 120 14.71 -10.64 21.69
C PRO A 120 14.51 -10.89 20.20
N LEU A 121 15.50 -10.54 19.38
CA LEU A 121 15.51 -10.89 17.96
C LEU A 121 15.59 -12.41 17.77
N TYR A 122 16.32 -13.08 18.67
CA TYR A 122 16.47 -14.53 18.72
C TYR A 122 15.73 -15.07 19.94
N ALA A 123 14.66 -15.83 19.70
CA ALA A 123 13.89 -16.48 20.77
C ALA A 123 14.72 -17.56 21.49
N GLU A 124 15.63 -18.21 20.76
CA GLU A 124 16.48 -19.28 21.28
C GLU A 124 17.88 -19.23 20.64
N LEU A 125 18.91 -19.48 21.45
CA LEU A 125 20.29 -19.70 21.00
C LEU A 125 20.79 -21.01 21.61
N ALA A 126 21.31 -21.91 20.79
CA ALA A 126 21.86 -23.18 21.26
C ALA A 126 23.26 -23.41 20.69
N TRP A 127 24.16 -23.92 21.52
CA TRP A 127 25.44 -24.45 21.07
C TRP A 127 25.43 -25.98 21.14
N ILE A 128 25.66 -26.60 19.99
CA ILE A 128 25.72 -28.04 19.84
C ILE A 128 27.19 -28.45 19.80
N GLY A 129 27.59 -29.32 20.72
CA GLY A 129 28.96 -29.83 20.76
C GLY A 129 29.26 -30.77 19.59
N PRO A 130 30.55 -31.09 19.38
CA PRO A 130 30.97 -32.00 18.30
C PRO A 130 30.32 -33.40 18.38
N GLU A 131 29.82 -33.76 19.57
CA GLU A 131 29.17 -35.04 19.86
C GLU A 131 27.68 -35.04 19.44
N GLY A 132 27.21 -33.95 18.83
CA GLY A 132 25.81 -33.77 18.42
C GLY A 132 24.86 -33.54 19.60
N ARG A 133 25.38 -33.21 20.78
CA ARG A 133 24.58 -32.90 21.98
C ARG A 133 24.63 -31.40 22.28
N GLU A 134 23.46 -30.84 22.55
CA GLU A 134 23.34 -29.49 23.10
C GLU A 134 24.08 -29.40 24.44
N ARG A 135 24.93 -28.37 24.60
CA ARG A 135 25.64 -28.12 25.86
C ARG A 135 25.33 -26.75 26.48
N LEU A 136 24.72 -25.86 25.71
CA LEU A 136 24.33 -24.53 26.14
C LEU A 136 23.08 -24.13 25.38
N ARG A 137 22.08 -23.63 26.10
CA ARG A 137 20.84 -23.11 25.55
C ARG A 137 20.45 -21.83 26.26
N ILE A 138 20.10 -20.80 25.49
CA ILE A 138 19.53 -19.55 25.96
C ILE A 138 18.11 -19.48 25.39
N VAL A 139 17.11 -19.27 26.23
CA VAL A 139 15.71 -19.04 25.83
C VAL A 139 15.26 -17.70 26.38
N ASP A 140 14.67 -16.86 25.54
CA ASP A 140 14.21 -15.51 25.90
C ASP A 140 15.28 -14.63 26.60
N GLY A 141 16.56 -14.88 26.28
CA GLY A 141 17.70 -14.16 26.84
C GLY A 141 18.19 -14.65 28.20
N GLN A 142 17.78 -15.84 28.66
CA GLN A 142 18.26 -16.48 29.89
C GLN A 142 18.80 -17.89 29.62
N ALA A 143 19.89 -18.28 30.28
CA ALA A 143 20.42 -19.64 30.19
C ALA A 143 19.50 -20.67 30.87
N VAL A 144 19.28 -21.81 30.20
CA VAL A 144 18.43 -22.93 30.65
C VAL A 144 19.22 -24.23 30.71
#